data_AF-A0A150LC78-F1
#
_entry.id   AF-A0A150LC78-F1
#
_cell.length_a   1.000
_cell.length_b   1.000
_cell.length_c   1.000
_cell.angle_alpha   90.00
_cell.angle_beta   90.00
_cell.angle_gamma   90.00
#
_symmetry.space_group_name_H-M   'P 1'
#
loop_
_entity.id
_entity.type
_entity.pdbx_description
1 polymer ?
#
loop_
_entity_poly.entity_id
_entity_poly.type
_entity_poly.pdbx_seq_one_letter_code
_entity_poly.pdbx_strand_id
1 'polypeptide(L)'
;MYLFFAFFGGLQYYWWYKLGAEEDERLIENRNIAGTMAFRIAFCFGFLGSLVLSFLSHDYEFLYRAELIILALTFALGTNLWAYLTYKYDTGE
;
A
#
# COMPACT_ATOMS: atom_id res chain seq x y z
N MET A 1 -1.18 -6.21 -19.03
CA MET A 1 -2.21 -5.32 -18.44
C MET A 1 -2.61 -5.86 -17.05
N TYR A 2 -1.65 -6.02 -16.14
CA TYR A 2 -1.90 -6.58 -14.79
C TYR A 2 -1.53 -5.59 -13.67
N LEU A 3 -0.53 -4.76 -13.92
CA LEU A 3 -0.16 -3.65 -13.03
C LEU A 3 -1.17 -2.48 -13.01
N PHE A 4 -2.22 -2.53 -13.84
CA PHE A 4 -3.25 -1.49 -13.89
C PHE A 4 -3.91 -1.25 -12.51
N PHE A 5 -4.03 -2.28 -11.68
CA PHE A 5 -4.58 -2.15 -10.32
C PHE A 5 -3.77 -1.21 -9.41
N ALA A 6 -2.50 -0.92 -9.73
CA ALA A 6 -1.71 0.07 -9.01
C ALA A 6 -2.30 1.49 -9.12
N PHE A 7 -3.14 1.76 -10.13
CA PHE A 7 -3.89 3.01 -10.27
C PHE A 7 -4.72 3.34 -9.01
N PHE A 8 -5.24 2.32 -8.30
CA PHE A 8 -5.96 2.54 -7.05
C PHE A 8 -5.10 3.18 -5.95
N GLY A 9 -3.78 3.14 -6.05
CA GLY A 9 -2.86 3.88 -5.18
C GLY A 9 -2.98 5.40 -5.34
N GLY A 10 -3.69 5.90 -6.35
CA GLY A 10 -3.99 7.33 -6.49
C GLY A 10 -4.96 7.86 -5.43
N LEU A 11 -5.68 7.00 -4.70
CA LEU A 11 -6.57 7.45 -3.62
C LEU A 11 -5.80 8.13 -2.48
N GLN A 12 -4.50 7.88 -2.37
CA GLN A 12 -3.61 8.52 -1.41
C GLN A 12 -3.61 10.05 -1.51
N TYR A 13 -3.79 10.59 -2.72
CA TYR A 13 -3.77 12.04 -2.96
C TYR A 13 -4.90 12.77 -2.23
N TYR A 14 -6.02 12.09 -1.93
CA TYR A 14 -7.07 12.65 -1.11
C TYR A 14 -6.58 13.02 0.30
N TRP A 15 -5.80 12.13 0.93
CA TRP A 15 -5.26 12.35 2.27
C TRP A 15 -4.10 13.34 2.26
N TRP A 16 -3.21 13.25 1.27
CA TRP A 16 -2.13 14.22 1.10
C TRP A 16 -2.65 15.63 0.88
N TYR A 17 -3.71 15.79 0.09
CA TYR A 17 -4.34 17.10 -0.10
C TYR A 17 -4.89 17.68 1.21
N LYS A 18 -5.42 16.85 2.10
CA LYS A 18 -5.92 17.29 3.42
C LYS A 18 -4.82 17.70 4.39
N LEU A 19 -3.63 17.09 4.30
CA LEU A 19 -2.49 17.43 5.16
C LEU A 19 -1.88 18.81 4.83
N GLY A 20 -2.05 19.29 3.60
CA GLY A 20 -1.46 20.56 3.18
C GLY A 20 0.02 20.44 2.79
N ALA A 21 0.71 21.58 2.69
CA ALA A 21 2.07 21.67 2.14
C ALA A 21 3.15 22.05 3.17
N GLU A 22 2.77 22.29 4.43
CA GLU A 22 3.72 22.62 5.49
C GLU A 22 4.33 21.32 6.04
N GLU A 23 5.63 21.11 5.82
CA GLU A 23 6.39 20.02 6.44
C GLU A 23 7.06 20.52 7.72
N ASP A 24 6.63 20.01 8.87
CA ASP A 24 7.32 20.16 10.15
C ASP A 24 7.98 18.83 10.61
N GLU A 25 8.80 18.88 11.65
CA GLU A 25 9.50 17.69 12.17
C GLU A 25 8.51 16.61 12.65
N ARG A 26 7.35 17.03 13.19
CA ARG A 26 6.30 16.14 13.69
C ARG A 26 5.65 15.35 12.55
N LEU A 27 5.33 16.01 11.43
CA LEU A 27 4.76 15.39 10.25
C LEU A 27 5.72 14.38 9.64
N ILE A 28 7.02 14.67 9.61
CA ILE A 28 8.06 13.74 9.13
C ILE A 28 8.09 12.48 10.01
N GLU A 29 8.07 12.63 11.33
CA GLU A 29 8.04 11.51 12.28
C GLU A 29 6.78 10.66 12.08
N ASN A 30 5.61 11.29 12.04
CA ASN A 30 4.32 10.65 11.79
C ASN A 30 4.30 9.89 10.46
N ARG A 31 4.85 10.49 9.40
CA ARG A 31 4.95 9.88 8.06
C ARG A 31 5.83 8.64 8.06
N ASN A 32 6.92 8.63 8.83
CA ASN A 32 7.80 7.47 8.96
C ASN A 32 7.16 6.31 9.75
N ILE A 33 6.46 6.62 10.85
CA ILE A 33 5.72 5.64 11.64
C ILE A 33 4.59 5.02 10.79
N ALA A 34 3.80 5.88 10.14
CA ALA A 34 2.74 5.48 9.22
C ALA A 34 3.27 4.63 8.07
N GLY A 35 4.38 5.03 7.46
CA GLY A 35 5.01 4.32 6.35
C GLY A 35 5.48 2.92 6.77
N THR A 36 6.10 2.80 7.94
CA THR A 36 6.54 1.51 8.47
C THR A 36 5.35 0.57 8.73
N MET A 37 4.27 1.08 9.32
CA MET A 37 3.07 0.29 9.58
C MET A 37 2.37 -0.13 8.28
N ALA A 38 2.21 0.82 7.34
CA ALA A 38 1.59 0.56 6.05
C ALA A 38 2.38 -0.47 5.23
N PHE A 39 3.72 -0.35 5.21
CA PHE A 39 4.60 -1.31 4.57
C PHE A 39 4.46 -2.71 5.17
N ARG A 40 4.48 -2.84 6.50
CA ARG A 40 4.31 -4.13 7.18
C ARG A 40 2.98 -4.79 6.79
N ILE A 41 1.89 -4.03 6.80
CA ILE A 41 0.56 -4.53 6.44
C ILE A 41 0.53 -4.96 4.97
N ALA A 42 0.97 -4.10 4.05
CA ALA A 42 1.02 -4.40 2.62
C ALA A 42 1.91 -5.62 2.31
N PHE A 43 3.07 -5.71 2.96
CA PHE A 43 3.98 -6.85 2.83
C PHE A 43 3.34 -8.13 3.34
N CYS A 44 2.69 -8.12 4.51
CA CYS A 44 1.98 -9.29 5.03
C CYS A 44 0.90 -9.77 4.05
N PHE A 45 0.07 -8.86 3.52
CA PHE A 45 -0.95 -9.23 2.54
C PHE A 45 -0.36 -9.76 1.24
N GLY A 46 0.72 -9.16 0.74
CA GLY A 46 1.43 -9.65 -0.44
C GLY A 46 2.00 -11.02 -0.20
N PHE A 47 2.80 -11.19 0.84
CA PHE A 47 3.43 -12.47 1.18
C PHE A 47 2.41 -13.59 1.39
N LEU A 48 1.37 -13.35 2.19
CA LEU A 48 0.31 -14.34 2.41
C LEU A 48 -0.46 -14.63 1.13
N GLY A 49 -0.73 -13.61 0.31
CA GLY A 49 -1.36 -13.77 -1.00
C GLY A 49 -0.53 -14.68 -1.93
N SER A 50 0.76 -14.39 -2.08
CA SER A 50 1.69 -15.17 -2.90
C SER A 50 1.84 -16.59 -2.37
N LEU A 51 1.88 -16.75 -1.03
CA LEU A 51 1.95 -18.07 -0.39
C LEU A 51 0.70 -18.90 -0.71
N VAL A 52 -0.50 -18.34 -0.52
CA VAL A 52 -1.77 -19.01 -0.87
C VAL A 52 -1.80 -19.35 -2.36
N LEU A 53 -1.39 -18.41 -3.21
CA LEU A 53 -1.35 -18.60 -4.66
C LEU A 53 -0.47 -19.80 -5.06
N SER A 54 0.67 -19.98 -4.39
CA SER A 54 1.58 -21.10 -4.64
C SER A 54 0.97 -22.48 -4.36
N PHE A 55 -0.04 -22.55 -3.48
CA PHE A 55 -0.78 -23.78 -3.21
C PHE A 55 -1.95 -24.04 -4.18
N LEU A 56 -2.42 -23.00 -4.90
CA LEU A 56 -3.60 -23.10 -5.76
C LEU A 56 -3.30 -23.59 -7.17
N SER A 57 -2.09 -23.35 -7.69
CA SER A 57 -1.72 -23.73 -9.05
C SER A 57 -0.22 -23.96 -9.19
N HIS A 58 0.16 -24.80 -10.15
CA HIS A 58 1.55 -25.00 -10.58
C HIS A 58 1.77 -24.49 -12.01
N ASP A 59 0.75 -23.90 -12.64
CA ASP A 59 0.87 -23.25 -13.94
C ASP A 59 1.62 -21.93 -13.79
N TYR A 60 2.86 -21.89 -14.28
CA TYR A 60 3.73 -20.73 -14.20
C TYR A 60 3.16 -19.49 -14.88
N GLU A 61 2.41 -19.62 -15.97
CA GLU A 61 1.82 -18.47 -16.65
C GLU A 61 0.70 -17.86 -15.81
N PHE A 62 -0.15 -18.70 -15.24
CA PHE A 62 -1.18 -18.25 -14.30
C PHE A 62 -0.57 -17.61 -13.05
N LEU A 63 0.40 -18.27 -12.43
CA LEU A 63 1.09 -17.78 -11.23
C LEU A 63 1.72 -16.40 -11.47
N TYR A 64 2.43 -16.23 -12.59
CA TYR A 64 3.04 -14.95 -12.94
C TYR A 64 2.00 -13.83 -13.06
N ARG A 65 0.90 -14.07 -13.78
CA ARG A 65 -0.16 -13.07 -13.99
C ARG A 65 -0.86 -12.71 -12.68
N ALA A 66 -1.14 -13.70 -11.83
CA ALA A 66 -1.77 -13.50 -10.54
C ALA A 66 -0.84 -12.77 -9.55
N GLU A 67 0.46 -13.09 -9.54
CA GLU A 67 1.45 -12.41 -8.71
C GLU A 67 1.57 -10.92 -9.06
N LEU A 68 1.54 -10.57 -10.34
CA LEU A 68 1.51 -9.16 -10.76
C LEU A 68 0.28 -8.41 -10.25
N ILE A 69 -0.87 -9.09 -10.15
CA ILE A 69 -2.09 -8.50 -9.58
C ILE A 69 -1.94 -8.32 -8.07
N ILE A 70 -1.43 -9.32 -7.35
CA ILE A 70 -1.15 -9.23 -5.91
C ILE A 70 -0.20 -8.07 -5.62
N LEU A 71 0.89 -7.95 -6.38
CA LEU A 71 1.85 -6.87 -6.26
C LEU A 71 1.18 -5.50 -6.48
N ALA A 72 0.36 -5.37 -7.53
CA ALA A 72 -0.32 -4.12 -7.84
C ALA A 72 -1.34 -3.72 -6.75
N LEU A 73 -2.10 -4.68 -6.23
CA LEU A 73 -3.09 -4.45 -5.16
C LEU A 73 -2.43 -4.10 -3.83
N THR A 74 -1.34 -4.78 -3.47
CA THR A 74 -0.62 -4.54 -2.22
C THR A 74 0.15 -3.23 -2.25
N PHE A 75 0.67 -2.83 -3.42
CA PHE A 75 1.20 -1.49 -3.63
C PHE A 75 0.12 -0.41 -3.45
N ALA A 76 -1.05 -0.57 -4.08
CA ALA A 76 -2.16 0.35 -3.92
C ALA A 76 -2.64 0.42 -2.46
N LEU A 77 -2.74 -0.72 -1.77
CA LEU A 77 -3.08 -0.78 -0.35
C LEU A 77 -2.06 -0.02 0.50
N GLY A 78 -0.76 -0.30 0.32
CA GLY A 78 0.30 0.29 1.12
C GLY A 78 0.39 1.81 0.94
N THR A 79 0.32 2.31 -0.29
CA THR A 79 0.37 3.75 -0.58
C THR A 79 -0.83 4.50 -0.01
N ASN A 80 -2.04 3.96 -0.18
CA ASN A 80 -3.25 4.56 0.38
C ASN A 80 -3.25 4.53 1.91
N LEU A 81 -2.84 3.41 2.50
CA LEU A 81 -2.78 3.24 3.94
C LEU A 81 -1.72 4.15 4.57
N TRP A 82 -0.58 4.33 3.92
CA TRP A 82 0.45 5.26 4.37
C TRP A 82 -0.07 6.69 4.46
N ALA A 83 -0.74 7.17 3.41
CA ALA A 83 -1.30 8.52 3.39
C ALA A 83 -2.40 8.71 4.43
N TYR A 84 -3.30 7.73 4.55
CA TYR A 84 -4.35 7.74 5.56
C TYR A 84 -3.80 7.75 6.99
N LEU A 85 -2.85 6.86 7.29
CA LEU A 85 -2.23 6.78 8.63
C LEU A 85 -1.44 8.05 8.96
N THR A 86 -0.76 8.64 7.97
CA THR A 86 -0.05 9.91 8.18
C THR A 86 -1.05 11.02 8.54
N TYR A 87 -2.13 11.15 7.79
CA TYR A 87 -3.22 12.09 8.10
C TYR A 87 -3.78 11.86 9.50
N LYS A 88 -4.05 10.60 9.84
CA LYS A 88 -4.59 10.20 11.15
C LYS A 88 -3.67 10.53 12.32
N TYR A 89 -2.38 10.24 12.20
CA TYR A 89 -1.42 10.52 13.28
C TYR A 89 -1.16 12.02 13.45
N ASP A 90 -1.28 12.78 12.38
CA ASP A 90 -1.07 14.22 12.41
C ASP A 90 -2.26 15.00 12.98
N THR A 91 -3.46 14.66 12.50
CA THR A 91 -4.72 15.35 12.87
C THR A 91 -5.43 14.75 14.08
N GLY A 92 -5.17 13.48 14.40
CA GLY A 92 -5.84 12.75 15.48
C GLY A 92 -7.20 12.13 15.09
N GLU A 93 -7.59 12.18 13.81
CA GLU A 93 -8.83 11.59 13.25
C GLU A 93 -8.61 10.16 12.71
#